data_AF-A0A3E0DY18-F1
#
_entry.id   AF-A0A3E0DY18-F1
#
_cell.length_a   1.000
_cell.length_b   1.000
_cell.length_c   1.000
_cell.angle_alpha   90.00
_cell.angle_beta   90.00
_cell.angle_gamma   90.00
#
_symmetry.space_group_name_H-M   'P 1'
#
loop_
_entity.id
_entity.type
_entity.pdbx_description
1 polymer ?
#
loop_
_entity_poly.entity_id
_entity_poly.type
_entity_poly.pdbx_seq_one_letter_code
_entity_poly.pdbx_strand_id
1 'polypeptide(L)'
;MILIADSGSSKTDWRVIHSDRRISQHRGIGFNPYYQTSEEMAIQMQSEFLVNLESEIEEIFFYGAGCSTPDRKNEVSSALKTVFPKAKITIDHDLTAAAKSTCGHQPGIACILGTGSNSCDYDGKQIVDTRPAPGYIFGDEGGGGYVGRKLLKDFINDEMPSEIKRELTNNFHLTNILIQEHVYQKPFPNRYMASFCRFITEHKSNPYCYLLYYNSFQEFFKQHVMKYKEYREKPVNFVGSIAYYNSDILRKAASDVHINVNLIIESPIAGLTLYHQETL
;
A
#
# COMPACT_ATOMS: atom_id res chain seq x y z
N MET A 1 12.88 -19.94 13.92
CA MET A 1 11.68 -19.06 13.90
C MET A 1 11.51 -18.40 12.53
N ILE A 2 10.32 -17.88 12.20
CA ILE A 2 10.05 -17.14 10.94
C ILE A 2 9.88 -15.64 11.22
N LEU A 3 10.56 -14.80 10.45
CA LEU A 3 10.37 -13.34 10.43
C LEU A 3 9.64 -12.91 9.16
N ILE A 4 8.57 -12.13 9.30
CA ILE A 4 7.78 -11.60 8.19
C ILE A 4 7.83 -10.08 8.26
N ALA A 5 8.03 -9.44 7.10
CA ALA A 5 8.05 -7.99 6.98
C ALA A 5 7.12 -7.53 5.86
N ASP A 6 6.27 -6.55 6.16
CA ASP A 6 5.55 -5.72 5.19
C ASP A 6 6.14 -4.31 5.24
N SER A 7 6.92 -3.95 4.22
CA SER A 7 7.69 -2.72 4.17
C SER A 7 7.19 -1.77 3.08
N GLY A 8 6.70 -0.61 3.50
CA GLY A 8 6.47 0.52 2.63
C GLY A 8 7.59 1.55 2.76
N SER A 9 7.50 2.65 2.00
CA SER A 9 8.50 3.72 2.03
C SER A 9 8.48 4.59 3.30
N SER A 10 7.54 4.38 4.23
CA SER A 10 7.41 5.17 5.47
C SER A 10 7.59 4.33 6.74
N LYS A 11 7.16 3.07 6.71
CA LYS A 11 7.14 2.17 7.86
C LYS A 11 7.32 0.73 7.41
N THR A 12 7.77 -0.11 8.33
CA THR A 12 7.78 -1.57 8.18
C THR A 12 7.06 -2.21 9.34
N ASP A 13 6.06 -3.03 9.03
CA ASP A 13 5.35 -3.85 10.00
C ASP A 13 6.02 -5.25 10.04
N TRP A 14 6.57 -5.61 11.19
CA TRP A 14 7.29 -6.87 11.41
C TRP A 14 6.47 -7.84 12.25
N ARG A 15 6.55 -9.13 11.92
CA ARG A 15 5.98 -10.24 12.70
C ARG A 15 6.98 -11.36 12.85
N VAL A 16 7.08 -11.89 14.07
CA VAL A 16 7.85 -13.11 14.34
C VAL A 16 6.88 -14.22 14.68
N ILE A 17 6.95 -15.32 13.94
CA ILE A 17 6.28 -16.57 14.31
C ILE A 17 7.28 -17.42 15.07
N HIS A 18 7.05 -17.55 16.37
CA HIS A 18 7.86 -18.37 17.28
C HIS A 18 7.63 -19.86 17.01
N SER A 19 8.55 -20.71 17.46
CA SER A 19 8.44 -22.18 17.33
C SER A 19 7.20 -22.75 18.04
N ASP A 20 6.72 -22.08 19.10
CA ASP A 20 5.50 -22.41 19.84
C ASP A 20 4.23 -21.75 19.25
N ARG A 21 4.32 -21.17 18.04
CA ARG A 21 3.26 -20.44 17.33
C ARG A 21 2.81 -19.13 17.97
N ARG A 22 3.46 -18.63 19.02
CA ARG A 22 3.25 -17.26 19.49
C ARG A 22 3.68 -16.25 18.43
N ILE A 23 3.05 -15.07 18.44
CA ILE A 23 3.34 -13.97 17.51
C ILE A 23 3.89 -12.78 18.28
N SER A 24 5.10 -12.35 17.91
CA SER A 24 5.63 -11.03 18.32
C SER A 24 5.45 -10.01 17.21
N GLN A 25 5.30 -8.74 17.57
CA GLN A 25 5.03 -7.66 16.64
C GLN A 25 5.99 -6.49 16.90
N HIS A 26 6.48 -5.88 15.83
CA HIS A 26 7.25 -4.65 15.92
C HIS A 26 6.93 -3.77 14.73
N ARG A 27 7.09 -2.46 14.90
CA ARG A 27 6.94 -1.48 13.82
C ARG A 27 8.17 -0.61 13.79
N GLY A 28 8.85 -0.61 12.65
CA GLY A 28 10.04 0.19 12.40
C GLY A 28 9.83 1.16 11.25
N ILE A 29 10.94 1.80 10.84
CA ILE A 29 10.97 2.66 9.67
C ILE A 29 10.79 1.86 8.37
N GLY A 30 10.48 2.55 7.28
CA GLY A 30 10.33 1.95 5.95
C GLY A 30 11.67 1.64 5.29
N PHE A 31 11.69 0.60 4.46
CA PHE A 31 12.83 0.22 3.63
C PHE A 31 12.38 0.14 2.18
N ASN A 32 12.87 1.04 1.34
CA ASN A 32 12.57 1.04 -0.09
C ASN A 32 13.88 1.17 -0.90
N PRO A 33 14.30 0.12 -1.62
CA PRO A 33 15.55 0.11 -2.38
C PRO A 33 15.56 1.09 -3.56
N TYR A 34 14.45 1.76 -3.85
CA TYR A 34 14.42 2.86 -4.82
C TYR A 34 15.00 4.17 -4.26
N TYR A 35 14.92 4.36 -2.94
CA TYR A 35 15.32 5.60 -2.27
C TYR A 35 16.48 5.43 -1.29
N GLN A 36 16.81 4.19 -0.95
CA GLN A 36 17.81 3.86 0.08
C GLN A 36 18.81 2.85 -0.48
N THR A 37 20.09 3.02 -0.14
CA THR A 37 21.11 2.04 -0.49
C THR A 37 21.10 0.84 0.46
N SER A 38 21.79 -0.24 0.08
CA SER A 38 21.95 -1.41 0.97
C SER A 38 22.63 -1.04 2.28
N GLU A 39 23.59 -0.12 2.28
CA GLU A 39 24.33 0.33 3.46
C GLU A 39 23.43 1.14 4.40
N GLU A 40 22.64 2.08 3.86
CA GLU A 40 21.68 2.86 4.64
C GLU A 40 20.64 1.97 5.30
N MET A 41 20.09 1.00 4.54
CA MET A 41 19.16 0.02 5.07
C MET A 41 19.83 -0.86 6.14
N ALA A 42 21.07 -1.33 5.92
CA ALA A 42 21.79 -2.16 6.88
C ALA A 42 21.98 -1.43 8.23
N ILE A 43 22.42 -0.18 8.21
CA ILE A 43 22.59 0.64 9.43
C ILE A 43 21.25 0.74 10.18
N GLN A 44 20.16 0.96 9.47
CA GLN A 44 18.84 1.10 10.05
C GLN A 44 18.24 -0.22 10.54
N MET A 45 18.62 -1.36 9.92
CA MET A 45 18.19 -2.69 10.33
C MET A 45 18.91 -3.18 11.61
N GLN A 46 19.99 -2.53 12.05
CA GLN A 46 20.67 -2.77 13.34
C GLN A 46 19.84 -2.31 14.56
N SER A 47 18.52 -2.21 14.43
CA SER A 47 17.61 -1.95 15.54
C SER A 47 17.70 -3.06 16.59
N GLU A 48 17.60 -2.70 17.87
CA GLU A 48 17.65 -3.63 19.00
C GLU A 48 16.68 -4.81 18.83
N PHE A 49 15.47 -4.55 18.31
CA PHE A 49 14.49 -5.59 18.03
C PHE A 49 14.99 -6.68 17.07
N LEU A 50 15.61 -6.29 15.95
CA LEU A 50 16.08 -7.24 14.94
C LEU A 50 17.35 -7.95 15.39
N VAL A 51 18.29 -7.22 16.01
CA VAL A 51 19.56 -7.77 16.51
C VAL A 51 19.32 -8.83 17.58
N ASN A 52 18.37 -8.61 18.49
CA ASN A 52 18.02 -9.58 19.53
C ASN A 52 17.42 -10.89 18.99
N LEU A 53 17.06 -10.96 17.70
CA LEU A 53 16.51 -12.13 17.05
C LEU A 53 17.52 -12.84 16.12
N GLU A 54 18.73 -12.29 15.95
CA GLU A 54 19.73 -12.74 14.95
C GLU A 54 19.90 -14.27 14.91
N SER A 55 20.07 -14.89 16.08
CA SER A 55 20.39 -16.31 16.21
C SER A 55 19.17 -17.23 16.18
N GLU A 56 17.96 -16.68 16.28
CA GLU A 56 16.70 -17.42 16.40
C GLU A 56 15.91 -17.48 15.08
N ILE A 57 16.15 -16.54 14.17
CA ILE A 57 15.48 -16.49 12.86
C ILE A 57 16.15 -17.45 11.87
N GLU A 58 15.35 -18.38 11.34
CA GLU A 58 15.78 -19.36 10.34
C GLU A 58 15.33 -18.96 8.94
N GLU A 59 14.16 -18.34 8.81
CA GLU A 59 13.59 -17.92 7.53
C GLU A 59 12.97 -16.52 7.62
N ILE A 60 13.18 -15.72 6.57
CA ILE A 60 12.68 -14.35 6.44
C ILE A 60 11.86 -14.23 5.17
N PHE A 61 10.64 -13.72 5.31
CA PHE A 61 9.79 -13.31 4.19
C PHE A 61 9.62 -11.80 4.22
N PHE A 62 10.30 -11.11 3.30
CA PHE A 62 10.23 -9.67 3.17
C PHE A 62 9.40 -9.28 1.96
N TYR A 63 8.37 -8.47 2.18
CA TYR A 63 7.54 -7.90 1.12
C TYR A 63 7.70 -6.38 1.13
N GLY A 64 8.17 -5.82 0.02
CA GLY A 64 8.59 -4.41 0.00
C GLY A 64 8.11 -3.65 -1.22
N ALA A 65 7.68 -2.41 -1.00
CA ALA A 65 7.57 -1.43 -2.07
C ALA A 65 8.95 -1.20 -2.71
N GLY A 66 9.03 -1.18 -4.04
CA GLY A 66 10.29 -1.02 -4.77
C GLY A 66 11.10 -2.32 -4.94
N CYS A 67 10.70 -3.44 -4.34
CA CYS A 67 11.32 -4.76 -4.51
C CYS A 67 10.87 -5.45 -5.82
N SER A 68 10.90 -4.74 -6.94
CA SER A 68 10.30 -5.16 -8.22
C SER A 68 11.27 -5.88 -9.16
N THR A 69 12.58 -5.66 -9.03
CA THR A 69 13.61 -6.26 -9.88
C THR A 69 14.58 -7.13 -9.06
N PRO A 70 15.28 -8.09 -9.69
CA PRO A 70 16.29 -8.90 -9.01
C PRO A 70 17.34 -8.05 -8.27
N ASP A 71 17.82 -6.97 -8.87
CA ASP A 71 18.83 -6.10 -8.27
C ASP A 71 18.30 -5.41 -7.01
N ARG A 72 17.07 -4.88 -7.05
CA ARG A 72 16.43 -4.24 -5.87
C ARG A 72 16.15 -5.24 -4.77
N LYS A 73 15.74 -6.46 -5.12
CA LYS A 73 15.62 -7.56 -4.15
C LYS A 73 16.99 -7.90 -3.54
N ASN A 74 18.07 -7.91 -4.33
CA ASN A 74 19.41 -8.19 -3.83
C ASN A 74 19.93 -7.11 -2.86
N GLU A 75 19.63 -5.83 -3.09
CA GLU A 75 19.99 -4.74 -2.16
C GLU A 75 19.36 -4.96 -0.77
N VAL A 76 18.06 -5.26 -0.70
CA VAL A 76 17.38 -5.54 0.58
C VAL A 76 17.89 -6.84 1.22
N SER A 77 18.14 -7.87 0.40
CA SER A 77 18.69 -9.15 0.89
C SER A 77 20.07 -8.95 1.52
N SER A 78 20.91 -8.11 0.90
CA SER A 78 22.26 -7.83 1.39
C SER A 78 22.21 -7.09 2.71
N ALA A 79 21.32 -6.09 2.85
CA ALA A 79 21.08 -5.41 4.13
C ALA A 79 20.61 -6.38 5.23
N LEU A 80 19.61 -7.23 4.96
CA LEU A 80 19.11 -8.21 5.92
C LEU A 80 20.18 -9.22 6.36
N LYS A 81 21.06 -9.65 5.45
CA LYS A 81 22.17 -10.57 5.76
C LYS A 81 23.20 -9.99 6.74
N THR A 82 23.26 -8.67 6.90
CA THR A 82 24.13 -8.05 7.92
C THR A 82 23.64 -8.29 9.34
N VAL A 83 22.35 -8.59 9.53
CA VAL A 83 21.73 -8.90 10.83
C VAL A 83 21.42 -10.40 10.94
N PHE A 84 21.05 -11.06 9.84
CA PHE A 84 20.64 -12.46 9.81
C PHE A 84 21.49 -13.29 8.84
N PRO A 85 22.79 -13.49 9.12
CA PRO A 85 23.73 -14.12 8.18
C PRO A 85 23.40 -15.60 7.87
N LYS A 86 22.66 -16.27 8.75
CA LYS A 86 22.31 -17.70 8.62
C LYS A 86 20.89 -17.93 8.10
N ALA A 87 20.04 -16.91 8.08
CA ALA A 87 18.64 -17.07 7.71
C ALA A 87 18.45 -17.23 6.21
N LYS A 88 17.48 -18.05 5.81
CA LYS A 88 17.01 -18.12 4.42
C LYS A 88 16.11 -16.91 4.15
N ILE A 89 16.48 -16.06 3.19
CA ILE A 89 15.77 -14.81 2.91
C ILE A 89 15.05 -14.90 1.57
N THR A 90 13.73 -14.69 1.61
CA THR A 90 12.86 -14.55 0.44
C THR A 90 12.34 -13.12 0.36
N ILE A 91 12.53 -12.46 -0.77
CA ILE A 91 12.11 -11.07 -0.99
C ILE A 91 11.15 -10.99 -2.16
N ASP A 92 10.02 -10.32 -1.93
CA ASP A 92 8.97 -10.12 -2.91
C ASP A 92 8.41 -8.70 -2.91
N HIS A 93 7.68 -8.40 -3.99
CA HIS A 93 7.04 -7.11 -4.19
C HIS A 93 5.79 -6.96 -3.31
N ASP A 94 5.39 -5.72 -3.03
CA ASP A 94 4.18 -5.41 -2.24
C ASP A 94 2.89 -6.04 -2.81
N LEU A 95 2.76 -6.17 -4.13
CA LEU A 95 1.68 -6.89 -4.80
C LEU A 95 1.59 -8.35 -4.38
N THR A 96 2.74 -9.03 -4.22
CA THR A 96 2.76 -10.41 -3.73
C THR A 96 2.30 -10.46 -2.28
N ALA A 97 2.64 -9.45 -1.48
CA ALA A 97 2.12 -9.31 -0.12
C ALA A 97 0.59 -9.17 -0.12
N ALA A 98 0.06 -8.28 -0.95
CA ALA A 98 -1.38 -8.07 -1.09
C ALA A 98 -2.10 -9.34 -1.54
N ALA A 99 -1.56 -10.05 -2.55
CA ALA A 99 -2.12 -11.29 -3.05
C ALA A 99 -2.14 -12.39 -1.98
N LYS A 100 -0.99 -12.71 -1.38
CA LYS A 100 -0.90 -13.77 -0.36
C LYS A 100 -1.74 -13.47 0.88
N SER A 101 -1.74 -12.21 1.34
CA SER A 101 -2.49 -11.82 2.54
C SER A 101 -4.00 -11.81 2.36
N THR A 102 -4.51 -11.70 1.12
CA THR A 102 -5.95 -11.58 0.87
C THR A 102 -6.56 -12.76 0.14
N CYS A 103 -5.85 -13.33 -0.82
CA CYS A 103 -6.30 -14.48 -1.60
C CYS A 103 -5.87 -15.82 -0.95
N GLY A 104 -4.86 -15.81 -0.08
CA GLY A 104 -4.32 -17.04 0.51
C GLY A 104 -3.82 -17.98 -0.58
N HIS A 105 -4.38 -19.18 -0.62
CA HIS A 105 -4.10 -20.20 -1.64
C HIS A 105 -5.17 -20.34 -2.73
N GLN A 106 -6.03 -19.31 -2.89
CA GLN A 106 -7.12 -19.31 -3.86
C GLN A 106 -6.90 -18.29 -4.98
N PRO A 107 -7.43 -18.53 -6.20
CA PRO A 107 -7.42 -17.53 -7.25
C PRO A 107 -8.22 -16.28 -6.88
N GLY A 108 -7.76 -15.11 -7.34
CA GLY A 108 -8.45 -13.84 -7.11
C GLY A 108 -7.65 -12.64 -7.60
N ILE A 109 -8.30 -11.49 -7.63
CA ILE A 109 -7.65 -10.21 -7.97
C ILE A 109 -7.28 -9.52 -6.66
N ALA A 110 -6.02 -9.17 -6.48
CA ALA A 110 -5.54 -8.42 -5.32
C ALA A 110 -5.17 -6.99 -5.73
N CYS A 111 -5.73 -6.02 -5.01
CA CYS A 111 -5.56 -4.60 -5.25
C CYS A 111 -4.93 -3.91 -4.05
N ILE A 112 -4.11 -2.90 -4.30
CA ILE A 112 -3.56 -2.00 -3.29
C ILE A 112 -4.17 -0.63 -3.53
N LEU A 113 -4.80 -0.03 -2.51
CA LEU A 113 -5.25 1.36 -2.48
C LEU A 113 -4.74 2.01 -1.19
N GLY A 114 -3.52 2.56 -1.27
CA GLY A 114 -2.84 3.29 -0.20
C GLY A 114 -2.48 4.69 -0.67
N THR A 115 -1.24 5.14 -0.46
CA THR A 115 -0.74 6.41 -1.05
C THR A 115 -0.82 6.38 -2.58
N GLY A 116 -0.44 5.26 -3.20
CA GLY A 116 -0.64 4.97 -4.62
C GLY A 116 -1.67 3.85 -4.81
N SER A 117 -1.76 3.34 -6.03
CA SER A 117 -2.58 2.16 -6.31
C SER A 117 -1.87 1.14 -7.19
N ASN A 118 -2.25 -0.12 -7.04
CA ASN A 118 -1.72 -1.22 -7.84
C ASN A 118 -2.72 -2.39 -7.87
N SER A 119 -2.56 -3.31 -8.81
CA SER A 119 -3.36 -4.54 -8.84
C SER A 119 -2.64 -5.69 -9.52
N CYS A 120 -3.09 -6.91 -9.23
CA CYS A 120 -2.67 -8.13 -9.91
C CYS A 120 -3.76 -9.19 -9.94
N ASP A 121 -3.68 -10.08 -10.93
CA ASP A 121 -4.43 -11.34 -11.00
C ASP A 121 -3.55 -12.46 -10.43
N TYR A 122 -4.10 -13.21 -9.48
CA TYR A 122 -3.40 -14.24 -8.71
C TYR A 122 -4.09 -15.58 -8.90
N ASP A 123 -3.32 -16.64 -9.14
CA ASP A 123 -3.85 -17.99 -9.39
C ASP A 123 -3.97 -18.88 -8.13
N GLY A 124 -3.70 -18.32 -6.94
CA GLY A 124 -3.61 -19.05 -5.68
C GLY A 124 -2.18 -19.46 -5.31
N LYS A 125 -1.20 -19.26 -6.20
CA LYS A 125 0.21 -19.54 -5.97
C LYS A 125 1.10 -18.39 -6.38
N GLN A 126 0.90 -17.82 -7.57
CA GLN A 126 1.70 -16.76 -8.16
C GLN A 126 0.83 -15.73 -8.88
N ILE A 127 1.41 -14.56 -9.09
CA ILE A 127 0.80 -13.51 -9.91
C ILE A 127 0.90 -13.94 -11.38
N VAL A 128 -0.23 -14.01 -12.06
CA VAL A 128 -0.33 -14.41 -13.48
C VAL A 128 -0.53 -13.22 -14.41
N ASP A 129 -1.04 -12.11 -13.88
CA ASP A 129 -1.14 -10.86 -14.64
C ASP A 129 -1.01 -9.64 -13.72
N THR A 130 -0.46 -8.56 -14.24
CA THR A 130 -0.35 -7.25 -13.57
C THR A 130 -0.77 -6.15 -14.52
N ARG A 131 -1.22 -5.02 -13.97
CA ARG A 131 -1.42 -3.78 -14.73
C ARG A 131 -0.33 -2.77 -14.39
N PRO A 132 0.08 -1.91 -15.35
CA PRO A 132 1.06 -0.88 -15.07
C PRO A 132 0.57 0.06 -13.96
N ALA A 133 1.45 0.32 -12.98
CA ALA A 133 1.27 1.36 -11.98
C ALA A 133 2.31 2.46 -12.23
N PRO A 134 2.04 3.43 -13.12
CA PRO A 134 3.03 4.42 -13.55
C PRO A 134 3.28 5.52 -12.51
N GLY A 135 2.70 5.40 -11.32
CA GLY A 135 2.86 6.30 -10.19
C GLY A 135 1.99 7.55 -10.28
N TYR A 136 2.09 8.36 -9.22
CA TYR A 136 1.15 9.42 -8.91
C TYR A 136 0.96 10.50 -9.98
N ILE A 137 1.89 10.66 -10.94
CA ILE A 137 1.76 11.64 -12.03
C ILE A 137 0.82 11.08 -13.10
N PHE A 138 1.11 9.89 -13.62
CA PHE A 138 0.46 9.32 -14.79
C PHE A 138 -0.63 8.27 -14.48
N GLY A 139 -0.80 7.89 -13.21
CA GLY A 139 -1.78 6.91 -12.76
C GLY A 139 -2.06 7.05 -11.28
N ASP A 140 -2.01 5.93 -10.56
CA ASP A 140 -2.43 5.79 -9.16
C ASP A 140 -3.93 6.08 -8.93
N GLU A 141 -4.79 5.87 -9.93
CA GLU A 141 -6.24 6.04 -9.78
C GLU A 141 -6.75 5.31 -8.53
N GLY A 142 -7.64 5.93 -7.77
CA GLY A 142 -8.15 5.39 -6.50
C GLY A 142 -7.18 5.46 -5.31
N GLY A 143 -5.89 5.69 -5.55
CA GLY A 143 -4.89 5.93 -4.51
C GLY A 143 -5.03 7.31 -3.86
N GLY A 144 -4.48 7.47 -2.67
CA GLY A 144 -4.62 8.69 -1.87
C GLY A 144 -3.96 9.91 -2.50
N GLY A 145 -2.81 9.73 -3.15
CA GLY A 145 -2.14 10.79 -3.90
C GLY A 145 -3.01 11.30 -5.05
N TYR A 146 -3.72 10.39 -5.73
CA TYR A 146 -4.62 10.72 -6.82
C TYR A 146 -5.87 11.49 -6.34
N VAL A 147 -6.53 10.99 -5.29
CA VAL A 147 -7.70 11.63 -4.68
C VAL A 147 -7.34 13.01 -4.13
N GLY A 148 -6.23 13.12 -3.38
CA GLY A 148 -5.75 14.39 -2.85
C GLY A 148 -5.36 15.39 -3.93
N ARG A 149 -4.75 14.92 -5.03
CA ARG A 149 -4.44 15.79 -6.18
C ARG A 149 -5.70 16.39 -6.80
N LYS A 150 -6.79 15.63 -6.93
CA LYS A 150 -8.08 16.14 -7.41
C LYS A 150 -8.60 17.25 -6.50
N LEU A 151 -8.63 17.02 -5.18
CA LEU A 151 -8.99 18.04 -4.19
C LEU A 151 -8.17 19.33 -4.35
N LEU A 152 -6.84 19.22 -4.44
CA LEU A 152 -5.96 20.38 -4.56
C LEU A 152 -6.13 21.12 -5.88
N LYS A 153 -6.35 20.38 -6.98
CA LYS A 153 -6.65 20.97 -8.28
C LYS A 153 -7.94 21.78 -8.21
N ASP A 154 -8.99 21.23 -7.63
CA ASP A 154 -10.28 21.91 -7.51
C ASP A 154 -10.19 23.12 -6.58
N PHE A 155 -9.33 23.07 -5.54
CA PHE A 155 -9.05 24.21 -4.65
C PHE A 155 -8.43 25.39 -5.41
N ILE A 156 -7.46 25.09 -6.28
CA ILE A 156 -6.74 26.10 -7.08
C ILE A 156 -7.68 26.77 -8.10
N ASN A 157 -8.61 26.00 -8.68
CA ASN A 157 -9.49 26.47 -9.75
C ASN A 157 -10.86 26.98 -9.27
N ASP A 158 -11.08 27.09 -7.96
CA ASP A 158 -12.38 27.47 -7.38
C ASP A 158 -13.53 26.49 -7.74
N GLU A 159 -13.21 25.22 -7.98
CA GLU A 159 -14.14 24.16 -8.41
C GLU A 159 -14.62 23.27 -7.24
N MET A 160 -14.75 23.83 -6.03
CA MET A 160 -15.23 23.11 -4.84
C MET A 160 -16.24 23.93 -4.03
N PRO A 161 -17.07 23.30 -3.18
CA PRO A 161 -18.01 24.02 -2.34
C PRO A 161 -17.32 25.01 -1.38
N SER A 162 -17.94 26.18 -1.19
CA SER A 162 -17.38 27.29 -0.41
C SER A 162 -17.03 26.91 1.04
N GLU A 163 -17.84 26.04 1.63
CA GLU A 163 -17.66 25.53 3.00
C GLU A 163 -16.42 24.67 3.12
N ILE A 164 -16.21 23.74 2.18
CA ILE A 164 -15.02 22.88 2.12
C ILE A 164 -13.77 23.73 1.90
N LYS A 165 -13.83 24.71 0.98
CA LYS A 165 -12.71 25.60 0.71
C LYS A 165 -12.32 26.40 1.97
N ARG A 166 -13.30 26.97 2.67
CA ARG A 166 -13.07 27.74 3.90
C ARG A 166 -12.42 26.89 4.99
N GLU A 167 -12.86 25.64 5.16
CA GLU A 167 -12.25 24.73 6.13
C GLU A 167 -10.81 24.36 5.78
N LEU A 168 -10.52 24.11 4.49
CA LEU A 168 -9.15 23.89 4.03
C LEU A 168 -8.25 25.10 4.28
N THR A 169 -8.74 26.31 4.02
CA THR A 169 -7.99 27.54 4.30
C THR A 169 -7.79 27.76 5.81
N ASN A 170 -8.79 27.49 6.64
CA ASN A 170 -8.71 27.75 8.08
C ASN A 170 -7.88 26.70 8.82
N ASN A 171 -8.07 25.42 8.52
CA ASN A 171 -7.47 24.31 9.26
C ASN A 171 -6.08 23.93 8.75
N PHE A 172 -5.83 24.10 7.45
CA PHE A 172 -4.56 23.72 6.81
C PHE A 172 -3.75 24.93 6.34
N HIS A 173 -4.26 26.16 6.52
CA HIS A 173 -3.66 27.38 5.96
C HIS A 173 -3.35 27.24 4.46
N LEU A 174 -4.21 26.49 3.77
CA LEU A 174 -3.97 26.09 2.39
C LEU A 174 -4.02 27.32 1.48
N THR A 175 -2.98 27.49 0.67
CA THR A 175 -2.86 28.55 -0.34
C THR A 175 -2.26 27.97 -1.62
N ASN A 176 -2.50 28.62 -2.75
CA ASN A 176 -1.93 28.20 -4.04
C ASN A 176 -0.40 28.16 -4.00
N ILE A 177 0.24 29.09 -3.29
CA ILE A 177 1.71 29.15 -3.11
C ILE A 177 2.20 27.92 -2.33
N LEU A 178 1.55 27.60 -1.22
CA LEU A 178 1.93 26.44 -0.39
C LEU A 178 1.78 25.13 -1.18
N ILE A 179 0.71 24.99 -1.97
CA ILE A 179 0.52 23.82 -2.82
C ILE A 179 1.66 23.71 -3.83
N GLN A 180 2.00 24.79 -4.54
CA GLN A 180 3.09 24.78 -5.53
C GLN A 180 4.44 24.43 -4.90
N GLU A 181 4.75 24.98 -3.73
CA GLU A 181 5.97 24.67 -2.99
C GLU A 181 6.05 23.17 -2.65
N HIS A 182 4.97 22.61 -2.07
CA HIS A 182 4.94 21.20 -1.68
C HIS A 182 4.93 20.23 -2.85
N VAL A 183 4.33 20.60 -3.97
CA VAL A 183 4.19 19.70 -5.14
C VAL A 183 5.44 19.73 -6.02
N TYR A 184 6.07 20.90 -6.20
CA TYR A 184 7.14 21.06 -7.18
C TYR A 184 8.53 21.27 -6.58
N GLN A 185 8.64 21.66 -5.30
CA GLN A 185 9.92 22.04 -4.69
C GLN A 185 10.33 21.13 -3.53
N LYS A 186 9.37 20.50 -2.83
CA LYS A 186 9.63 19.61 -1.69
C LYS A 186 9.62 18.12 -2.07
N PRO A 187 10.31 17.27 -1.30
CA PRO A 187 10.29 15.83 -1.52
C PRO A 187 8.91 15.20 -1.20
N PHE A 188 8.64 14.04 -1.81
CA PHE A 188 7.44 13.23 -1.61
C PHE A 188 6.08 13.94 -1.87
N PRO A 189 5.89 14.57 -3.04
CA PRO A 189 4.64 15.28 -3.36
C PRO A 189 3.40 14.38 -3.31
N ASN A 190 3.54 13.11 -3.66
CA ASN A 190 2.45 12.13 -3.56
C ASN A 190 1.96 11.92 -2.11
N ARG A 191 2.87 11.91 -1.12
CA ARG A 191 2.52 11.80 0.29
C ARG A 191 1.84 13.07 0.80
N TYR A 192 2.31 14.23 0.34
CA TYR A 192 1.65 15.51 0.64
C TYR A 192 0.21 15.51 0.13
N MET A 193 -0.03 15.15 -1.13
CA MET A 193 -1.39 15.05 -1.68
C MET A 193 -2.24 14.04 -0.89
N ALA A 194 -1.70 12.85 -0.60
CA ALA A 194 -2.42 11.82 0.16
C ALA A 194 -2.76 12.26 1.59
N SER A 195 -2.03 13.21 2.17
CA SER A 195 -2.30 13.68 3.55
C SER A 195 -3.68 14.33 3.70
N PHE A 196 -4.25 14.87 2.63
CA PHE A 196 -5.60 15.45 2.61
C PHE A 196 -6.71 14.39 2.63
N CYS A 197 -6.41 13.11 2.38
CA CYS A 197 -7.41 12.04 2.38
C CYS A 197 -8.13 11.89 3.72
N ARG A 198 -7.45 12.17 4.83
CA ARG A 198 -8.09 12.15 6.16
C ARG A 198 -9.22 13.17 6.23
N PHE A 199 -8.95 14.41 5.81
CA PHE A 199 -9.97 15.46 5.73
C PHE A 199 -11.12 15.04 4.81
N ILE A 200 -10.84 14.50 3.63
CA ILE A 200 -11.89 14.06 2.68
C ILE A 200 -12.75 12.95 3.30
N THR A 201 -12.13 11.98 3.98
CA THR A 201 -12.82 10.86 4.64
C THR A 201 -13.72 11.36 5.78
N GLU A 202 -13.23 12.29 6.60
CA GLU A 202 -13.99 12.90 7.69
C GLU A 202 -15.20 13.71 7.18
N HIS A 203 -15.15 14.20 5.94
CA HIS A 203 -16.21 14.97 5.28
C HIS A 203 -17.02 14.18 4.25
N LYS A 204 -16.97 12.84 4.24
CA LYS A 204 -17.63 12.02 3.22
C LYS A 204 -19.17 12.12 3.17
N SER A 205 -19.80 12.75 4.16
CA SER A 205 -21.23 13.11 4.11
C SER A 205 -21.50 14.27 3.16
N ASN A 206 -20.50 15.11 2.87
CA ASN A 206 -20.59 16.11 1.82
C ASN A 206 -20.50 15.42 0.43
N PRO A 207 -21.46 15.67 -0.49
CA PRO A 207 -21.47 15.04 -1.81
C PRO A 207 -20.17 15.22 -2.60
N TYR A 208 -19.50 16.37 -2.48
CA TYR A 208 -18.23 16.63 -3.16
C TYR A 208 -17.14 15.66 -2.69
N CYS A 209 -16.94 15.53 -1.38
CA CYS A 209 -15.94 14.62 -0.80
C CYS A 209 -16.25 13.15 -1.10
N TYR A 210 -17.53 12.76 -1.06
CA TYR A 210 -17.96 11.43 -1.49
C TYR A 210 -17.58 11.15 -2.95
N LEU A 211 -17.88 12.09 -3.85
CA LEU A 211 -17.64 11.95 -5.28
C LEU A 211 -16.15 11.91 -5.64
N LEU A 212 -15.28 12.58 -4.87
CA LEU A 212 -13.83 12.47 -5.05
C LEU A 212 -13.37 11.01 -4.92
N TYR A 213 -13.82 10.28 -3.89
CA TYR A 213 -13.51 8.86 -3.74
C TYR A 213 -14.23 7.99 -4.76
N TYR A 214 -15.55 8.15 -4.88
CA TYR A 214 -16.38 7.33 -5.77
C TYR A 214 -15.85 7.36 -7.21
N ASN A 215 -15.60 8.56 -7.76
CA ASN A 215 -15.10 8.69 -9.13
C ASN A 215 -13.67 8.14 -9.27
N SER A 216 -12.81 8.33 -8.27
CA SER A 216 -11.45 7.79 -8.31
C SER A 216 -11.42 6.26 -8.27
N PHE A 217 -12.35 5.62 -7.54
CA PHE A 217 -12.50 4.16 -7.56
C PHE A 217 -13.07 3.65 -8.89
N GLN A 218 -14.06 4.35 -9.47
CA GLN A 218 -14.58 4.03 -10.81
C GLN A 218 -13.47 4.05 -11.87
N GLU A 219 -12.61 5.08 -11.83
CA GLU A 219 -11.46 5.18 -12.72
C GLU A 219 -10.45 4.05 -12.47
N PHE A 220 -10.14 3.73 -11.20
CA PHE A 220 -9.28 2.59 -10.86
C PHE A 220 -9.81 1.28 -11.44
N PHE A 221 -11.09 0.99 -11.27
CA PHE A 221 -11.69 -0.23 -11.83
C PHE A 221 -11.60 -0.26 -13.34
N LYS A 222 -11.90 0.84 -14.02
CA LYS A 222 -11.87 0.94 -15.47
C LYS A 222 -10.46 0.74 -16.04
N GLN A 223 -9.46 1.33 -15.41
CA GLN A 223 -8.07 1.27 -15.90
C GLN A 223 -7.37 -0.02 -15.51
N HIS A 224 -7.73 -0.60 -14.36
CA HIS A 224 -7.04 -1.74 -13.78
C HIS A 224 -7.92 -3.00 -13.76
N VAL A 225 -8.82 -3.11 -12.79
CA VAL A 225 -9.54 -4.36 -12.47
C VAL A 225 -10.31 -4.93 -13.68
N MET A 226 -10.98 -4.09 -14.44
CA MET A 226 -11.77 -4.50 -15.62
C MET A 226 -10.94 -5.00 -16.80
N LYS A 227 -9.61 -4.85 -16.73
CA LYS A 227 -8.69 -5.31 -17.78
C LYS A 227 -8.23 -6.76 -17.56
N TYR A 228 -8.48 -7.32 -16.38
CA TYR A 228 -8.21 -8.73 -16.12
C TYR A 228 -9.28 -9.63 -16.74
N LYS A 229 -8.86 -10.83 -17.13
CA LYS A 229 -9.79 -11.85 -17.61
C LYS A 229 -10.71 -12.27 -16.47
N GLU A 230 -11.99 -12.46 -16.79
CA GLU A 230 -12.99 -13.01 -15.86
C GLU A 230 -13.13 -12.19 -14.56
N TYR A 231 -12.83 -10.87 -14.60
CA TYR A 231 -12.84 -10.01 -13.40
C TYR A 231 -14.20 -9.97 -12.67
N ARG A 232 -15.29 -10.31 -13.37
CA ARG A 232 -16.65 -10.37 -12.80
C ARG A 232 -16.91 -11.64 -11.99
N GLU A 233 -16.18 -12.71 -12.28
CA GLU A 233 -16.33 -14.03 -11.64
C GLU A 233 -15.35 -14.21 -10.49
N LYS A 234 -14.19 -13.55 -10.57
CA LYS A 234 -13.15 -13.62 -9.55
C LYS A 234 -13.48 -12.74 -8.32
N PRO A 235 -13.15 -13.21 -7.11
CA PRO A 235 -13.17 -12.34 -5.93
C PRO A 235 -12.10 -11.25 -6.08
N VAL A 236 -12.48 -10.01 -5.82
CA VAL A 236 -11.57 -8.86 -5.80
C VAL A 236 -11.33 -8.43 -4.37
N ASN A 237 -10.07 -8.41 -3.97
CA ASN A 237 -9.63 -8.11 -2.63
C ASN A 237 -8.81 -6.82 -2.62
N PHE A 238 -8.86 -6.08 -1.51
CA PHE A 238 -8.17 -4.81 -1.36
C PHE A 238 -7.33 -4.76 -0.10
N VAL A 239 -6.17 -4.13 -0.21
CA VAL A 239 -5.28 -3.80 0.89
C VAL A 239 -4.98 -2.30 0.87
N GLY A 240 -4.92 -1.68 2.05
CA GLY A 240 -4.43 -0.31 2.22
C GLY A 240 -5.44 0.62 2.87
N SER A 241 -4.92 1.72 3.43
CA SER A 241 -5.70 2.67 4.21
C SER A 241 -6.84 3.30 3.43
N ILE A 242 -6.63 3.65 2.16
CA ILE A 242 -7.69 4.28 1.36
C ILE A 242 -8.85 3.32 1.11
N ALA A 243 -8.56 2.06 0.77
CA ALA A 243 -9.60 1.03 0.64
C ALA A 243 -10.33 0.78 1.97
N TYR A 244 -9.59 0.67 3.07
CA TYR A 244 -10.15 0.29 4.37
C TYR A 244 -11.08 1.36 4.95
N TYR A 245 -10.62 2.61 5.05
CA TYR A 245 -11.39 3.71 5.66
C TYR A 245 -12.55 4.21 4.79
N ASN A 246 -12.52 3.92 3.47
CA ASN A 246 -13.57 4.28 2.51
C ASN A 246 -14.24 3.04 1.90
N SER A 247 -14.29 1.95 2.66
CA SER A 247 -14.78 0.65 2.20
C SER A 247 -16.26 0.66 1.77
N ASP A 248 -17.08 1.50 2.39
CA ASP A 248 -18.46 1.75 2.00
C ASP A 248 -18.58 2.34 0.60
N ILE A 249 -17.81 3.40 0.31
CA ILE A 249 -17.76 4.04 -1.02
C ILE A 249 -17.17 3.09 -2.05
N LEU A 250 -16.09 2.38 -1.70
CA LEU A 250 -15.42 1.41 -2.56
C LEU A 250 -16.36 0.28 -2.98
N ARG A 251 -17.09 -0.31 -2.02
CA ARG A 251 -18.06 -1.38 -2.30
C ARG A 251 -19.22 -0.89 -3.16
N LYS A 252 -19.69 0.34 -2.92
CA LYS A 252 -20.72 0.95 -3.78
C LYS A 252 -20.22 1.13 -5.21
N ALA A 253 -19.06 1.75 -5.39
CA ALA A 253 -18.46 1.94 -6.72
C ALA A 253 -18.24 0.60 -7.44
N ALA A 254 -17.74 -0.42 -6.73
CA ALA A 254 -17.52 -1.75 -7.31
C ALA A 254 -18.83 -2.44 -7.72
N SER A 255 -19.87 -2.34 -6.90
CA SER A 255 -21.19 -2.89 -7.20
C SER A 255 -21.79 -2.29 -8.47
N ASP A 256 -21.62 -0.98 -8.69
CA ASP A 256 -22.16 -0.28 -9.87
C ASP A 256 -21.51 -0.73 -11.19
N VAL A 257 -20.39 -1.46 -11.09
CA VAL A 257 -19.70 -2.02 -12.26
C VAL A 257 -19.53 -3.55 -12.20
N HIS A 258 -20.32 -4.22 -11.36
CA HIS A 258 -20.36 -5.67 -11.23
C HIS A 258 -19.02 -6.31 -10.82
N ILE A 259 -18.28 -5.66 -9.92
CA ILE A 259 -17.09 -6.21 -9.28
C ILE A 259 -17.48 -6.82 -7.92
N ASN A 260 -17.13 -8.08 -7.70
CA ASN A 260 -17.38 -8.78 -6.43
C ASN A 260 -16.26 -8.51 -5.43
N VAL A 261 -16.48 -7.55 -4.52
CA VAL A 261 -15.51 -7.23 -3.46
C VAL A 261 -15.62 -8.21 -2.31
N ASN A 262 -14.61 -9.05 -2.14
CA ASN A 262 -14.54 -10.05 -1.08
C ASN A 262 -13.93 -9.44 0.20
N LEU A 263 -12.60 -9.39 0.30
CA LEU A 263 -11.89 -8.93 1.48
C LEU A 263 -11.33 -7.51 1.31
N ILE A 264 -11.40 -6.70 2.37
CA ILE A 264 -10.72 -5.40 2.47
C ILE A 264 -9.96 -5.37 3.81
N ILE A 265 -8.64 -5.21 3.78
CA ILE A 265 -7.80 -5.12 4.98
C ILE A 265 -6.94 -3.85 4.96
N GLU A 266 -6.61 -3.32 6.14
CA GLU A 266 -5.81 -2.09 6.24
C GLU A 266 -4.33 -2.30 5.86
N SER A 267 -3.74 -3.43 6.28
CA SER A 267 -2.35 -3.81 6.01
C SER A 267 -2.25 -5.33 5.80
N PRO A 268 -1.34 -5.80 4.93
CA PRO A 268 -1.22 -7.21 4.60
C PRO A 268 -0.58 -8.04 5.75
N ILE A 269 0.08 -7.41 6.72
CA ILE A 269 0.95 -8.12 7.69
C ILE A 269 0.22 -9.22 8.49
N ALA A 270 -1.05 -9.00 8.85
CA ALA A 270 -1.85 -9.99 9.55
C ALA A 270 -2.19 -11.18 8.64
N GLY A 271 -2.64 -10.92 7.42
CA GLY A 271 -2.92 -11.97 6.43
C GLY A 271 -1.66 -12.74 6.02
N LEU A 272 -0.51 -12.06 5.92
CA LEU A 272 0.78 -12.71 5.68
C LEU A 272 1.19 -13.63 6.83
N THR A 273 0.91 -13.22 8.07
CA THR A 273 1.19 -14.06 9.25
C THR A 273 0.41 -15.37 9.16
N LEU A 274 -0.89 -15.30 8.84
CA LEU A 274 -1.73 -16.48 8.65
C LEU A 274 -1.21 -17.35 7.49
N TYR A 275 -0.91 -16.74 6.34
CA TYR A 275 -0.39 -17.44 5.16
C TYR A 275 0.87 -18.27 5.48
N HIS A 276 1.83 -17.69 6.20
CA HIS A 276 3.09 -18.37 6.53
C HIS A 276 2.99 -19.31 7.74
N GLN A 277 1.95 -19.19 8.57
CA GLN A 277 1.67 -20.17 9.61
C GLN A 277 1.21 -21.53 9.03
N GLU A 278 0.56 -21.54 7.86
CA GLU A 278 0.14 -22.78 7.20
C GLU A 278 1.32 -23.59 6.65
N THR A 279 2.47 -22.95 6.45
CA THR A 279 3.71 -23.59 5.99
C THR A 279 4.60 -24.15 7.11
N LEU A 280 4.19 -23.99 8.38
CA LEU A 280 4.85 -24.50 9.60
C LEU A 280 4.22 -25.79 10.14
#